data_AF-J9EJ88-F1
#
_entry.id   AF-J9EJ88-F1
#
_cell.length_a   1.000
_cell.length_b   1.000
_cell.length_c   1.000
_cell.angle_alpha   90.00
_cell.angle_beta   90.00
_cell.angle_gamma   90.00
#
_symmetry.space_group_name_H-M   'P 1'
#
loop_
_entity.id
_entity.type
_entity.pdbx_description
1 polymer ?
#
loop_
_entity_poly.entity_id
_entity_poly.type
_entity_poly.pdbx_seq_one_letter_code
_entity_poly.pdbx_strand_id
1 'polypeptide(L)'
;MATAIKNIPQKMALNSCHAYFCNKIAGPSPIMYQVEDIHTNDDLCIREVNVLQDGKLAIKAEVSFHEECRESIAHQCHMPVTPMPDFCNLLSEAIKQLLENKDDEIFPLPVEIHEFADEILLNPINDIFDIRIVDADSFAAATMKGFYTKIWAKTKEKI
;
A
#
# COMPACT_ATOMS: atom_id res chain seq x y z
N MET A 1 -8.87 -9.96 -0.10
CA MET A 1 -8.37 -10.18 -1.49
C MET A 1 -7.65 -11.50 -1.65
N ALA A 2 -6.76 -11.91 -0.73
CA ALA A 2 -6.11 -13.23 -0.79
C ALA A 2 -7.09 -14.41 -0.98
N THR A 3 -8.32 -14.32 -0.44
CA THR A 3 -9.38 -15.32 -0.63
C THR A 3 -9.73 -15.60 -2.10
N ALA A 4 -9.54 -14.62 -3.00
CA ALA A 4 -9.77 -14.80 -4.44
C ALA A 4 -8.84 -15.84 -5.08
N ILE A 5 -7.67 -16.10 -4.49
CA ILE A 5 -6.70 -17.10 -4.96
C ILE A 5 -7.19 -18.53 -4.69
N LYS A 6 -8.16 -18.71 -3.79
CA LYS A 6 -8.64 -20.03 -3.43
C LYS A 6 -9.25 -20.72 -4.66
N ASN A 7 -8.78 -21.93 -4.94
CA ASN A 7 -9.19 -22.75 -6.08
C ASN A 7 -8.83 -22.16 -7.46
N ILE A 8 -7.90 -21.20 -7.53
CA ILE A 8 -7.27 -20.80 -8.79
C ILE A 8 -6.25 -21.86 -9.20
N PRO A 9 -6.22 -22.31 -10.47
CA PRO A 9 -5.19 -23.23 -10.95
C PRO A 9 -3.78 -22.71 -10.71
N GLN A 10 -2.85 -23.58 -10.31
CA GLN A 10 -1.46 -23.19 -10.02
C GLN A 10 -0.71 -22.60 -11.23
N LYS A 11 -1.20 -22.86 -12.45
CA LYS A 11 -0.66 -22.29 -13.70
C LYS A 11 -1.00 -20.81 -13.90
N MET A 12 -1.91 -20.26 -13.09
CA MET A 12 -2.37 -18.88 -13.21
C MET A 12 -1.79 -17.99 -12.11
N ALA A 13 -1.36 -16.79 -12.51
CA ALA A 13 -0.88 -15.74 -11.62
C ALA A 13 -1.89 -14.58 -11.55
N LEU A 14 -1.83 -13.82 -10.45
CA LEU A 14 -2.57 -12.57 -10.32
C LEU A 14 -2.11 -11.58 -11.40
N ASN A 15 -3.04 -11.05 -12.19
CA ASN A 15 -2.74 -10.10 -13.26
C ASN A 15 -3.21 -8.68 -12.92
N SER A 16 -4.46 -8.52 -12.46
CA SER A 16 -4.99 -7.21 -12.09
C SER A 16 -5.98 -7.28 -10.94
N CYS A 17 -6.17 -6.14 -10.28
CA CYS A 17 -7.15 -5.98 -9.21
C CYS A 17 -7.72 -4.57 -9.22
N HIS A 18 -9.04 -4.45 -9.16
CA HIS A 18 -9.76 -3.19 -8.98
C HIS A 18 -10.56 -3.28 -7.69
N ALA A 19 -10.53 -2.23 -6.86
CA ALA A 19 -11.22 -2.24 -5.58
C ALA A 19 -11.86 -0.89 -5.25
N TYR A 20 -13.02 -0.95 -4.60
CA TYR A 20 -13.74 0.18 -4.05
C TYR A 20 -13.89 0.00 -2.54
N PHE A 21 -13.49 1.00 -1.78
CA PHE A 21 -13.68 1.06 -0.33
C PHE A 21 -14.98 1.82 -0.04
N CYS A 22 -16.06 1.08 0.20
CA CYS A 22 -17.41 1.63 0.31
C CYS A 22 -17.73 2.13 1.72
N ASN A 23 -17.29 1.40 2.75
CA ASN A 23 -17.53 1.75 4.15
C ASN A 23 -16.29 1.48 4.99
N LYS A 24 -16.09 2.30 6.03
CA LYS A 24 -15.03 2.08 7.03
C LYS A 24 -15.29 0.77 7.77
N ILE A 25 -14.26 -0.06 7.85
CA ILE A 25 -14.23 -1.23 8.73
C ILE A 25 -13.82 -0.73 10.12
N ALA A 26 -14.66 -0.95 11.13
CA ALA A 26 -14.43 -0.47 12.48
C ALA A 26 -14.93 -1.48 13.52
N GLY A 27 -14.15 -1.67 14.57
CA GLY A 27 -14.51 -2.53 15.69
C GLY A 27 -14.13 -4.01 15.49
N PRO A 28 -14.45 -4.85 16.50
CA PRO A 28 -13.96 -6.23 16.60
C PRO A 28 -14.83 -7.25 15.85
N SER A 29 -15.94 -6.84 15.23
CA SER A 29 -16.81 -7.74 14.49
C SER A 29 -16.05 -8.42 13.35
N PRO A 30 -16.27 -9.73 13.12
CA PRO A 30 -15.57 -10.47 12.08
C PRO A 30 -15.91 -9.91 10.69
N ILE A 31 -14.92 -9.97 9.80
CA ILE A 31 -15.04 -9.56 8.42
C ILE A 31 -15.33 -10.80 7.56
N MET A 32 -16.42 -10.76 6.81
CA MET A 32 -16.82 -11.84 5.90
C MET A 32 -16.31 -11.54 4.50
N TYR A 33 -15.63 -12.53 3.90
CA TYR A 33 -15.19 -12.48 2.50
C TYR A 33 -16.06 -13.41 1.68
N GLN A 34 -16.89 -12.84 0.82
CA GLN A 34 -17.68 -13.58 -0.16
C GLN A 34 -16.98 -13.51 -1.51
N VAL A 35 -16.73 -14.66 -2.11
CA VAL A 35 -16.06 -14.76 -3.41
C VAL A 35 -17.04 -15.35 -4.42
N GLU A 36 -17.19 -14.70 -5.56
CA GLU A 36 -18.02 -15.13 -6.66
C GLU A 36 -17.17 -15.33 -7.93
N ASP A 37 -17.45 -16.43 -8.64
CA ASP A 37 -16.82 -16.76 -9.91
C ASP A 37 -17.54 -16.03 -11.04
N ILE A 38 -16.98 -14.90 -11.49
CA ILE A 38 -17.56 -14.09 -12.57
C ILE A 38 -17.29 -14.73 -13.93
N HIS A 39 -16.07 -15.22 -14.12
CA HIS A 39 -15.65 -15.90 -15.36
C HIS A 39 -14.53 -16.89 -15.06
N THR A 40 -14.59 -18.07 -15.67
CA THR A 40 -13.49 -19.03 -15.63
C THR A 40 -13.40 -19.72 -16.99
N ASN A 41 -12.23 -19.65 -17.62
CA ASN A 41 -11.86 -20.46 -18.76
C ASN A 41 -10.46 -21.06 -18.52
N ASP A 42 -9.88 -21.70 -19.54
CA ASP A 42 -8.62 -22.42 -19.39
C ASP A 42 -7.43 -21.51 -19.01
N ASP A 43 -7.44 -20.23 -19.42
CA ASP A 43 -6.28 -19.34 -19.33
C ASP A 43 -6.58 -18.03 -18.57
N LEU A 44 -7.85 -17.76 -18.27
CA LEU A 44 -8.33 -16.56 -17.58
C LEU A 44 -9.39 -16.91 -16.54
N CYS A 45 -9.24 -16.34 -15.36
CA CYS A 45 -10.18 -16.45 -14.28
C CYS A 45 -10.44 -15.08 -13.64
N ILE A 46 -11.71 -14.73 -13.47
CA ILE A 46 -12.16 -13.48 -12.84
C ILE A 46 -12.99 -13.83 -11.61
N ARG A 47 -12.65 -13.18 -10.49
CA ARG A 47 -13.34 -13.33 -9.21
C ARG A 47 -13.81 -11.97 -8.72
N GLU A 48 -15.05 -11.91 -8.23
CA GLU A 48 -15.53 -10.79 -7.44
C GLU A 48 -15.37 -11.13 -5.95
N VAL A 49 -14.87 -10.20 -5.15
CA VAL A 49 -14.73 -10.32 -3.70
C VAL A 49 -15.53 -9.20 -3.04
N ASN A 50 -16.60 -9.59 -2.36
CA ASN A 50 -17.37 -8.72 -1.49
C ASN A 50 -16.93 -8.93 -0.05
N VAL A 51 -16.46 -7.85 0.58
CA VAL A 51 -16.03 -7.82 1.98
C VAL A 51 -17.14 -7.16 2.78
N LEU A 52 -17.72 -7.90 3.73
CA LEU A 52 -18.81 -7.42 4.56
C LEU A 52 -18.42 -7.39 6.04
N GLN A 53 -18.86 -6.35 6.74
CA GLN A 53 -18.82 -6.29 8.20
C GLN A 53 -20.23 -5.93 8.69
N ASP A 54 -20.77 -6.69 9.64
CA ASP A 54 -22.15 -6.54 10.14
C ASP A 54 -23.21 -6.49 9.02
N GLY A 55 -23.02 -7.30 7.98
CA GLY A 55 -23.92 -7.37 6.82
C GLY A 55 -23.83 -6.18 5.85
N LYS A 56 -22.96 -5.20 6.11
CA LYS A 56 -22.73 -4.04 5.24
C LYS A 56 -21.50 -4.25 4.37
N LEU A 57 -21.61 -3.92 3.08
CA LEU A 57 -20.50 -3.97 2.14
C LEU A 57 -19.44 -2.92 2.52
N ALA A 58 -18.26 -3.38 2.92
CA ALA A 58 -17.12 -2.53 3.26
C ALA A 58 -16.20 -2.32 2.07
N ILE A 59 -15.87 -3.40 1.34
CA ILE A 59 -14.98 -3.36 0.19
C ILE A 59 -15.58 -4.24 -0.90
N LYS A 60 -15.55 -3.75 -2.13
CA LYS A 60 -15.85 -4.54 -3.33
C LYS A 60 -14.61 -4.60 -4.20
N ALA A 61 -14.20 -5.77 -4.64
CA ALA A 61 -13.04 -5.92 -5.52
C ALA A 61 -13.29 -6.94 -6.64
N GLU A 62 -12.73 -6.68 -7.81
CA GLU A 62 -12.65 -7.62 -8.91
C GLU A 62 -11.18 -7.95 -9.17
N VAL A 63 -10.89 -9.24 -9.27
CA VAL A 63 -9.53 -9.77 -9.36
C VAL A 63 -9.43 -10.67 -10.58
N SER A 64 -8.44 -10.42 -11.43
CA SER A 64 -8.16 -11.26 -12.61
C SER A 64 -6.89 -12.08 -12.41
N PHE A 65 -6.97 -13.33 -12.83
CA PHE A 65 -5.88 -14.29 -12.86
C PHE A 65 -5.70 -14.76 -14.30
N HIS A 66 -4.46 -14.83 -14.75
CA HIS A 66 -4.13 -15.23 -16.11
C HIS A 66 -3.05 -16.32 -16.06
N GLU A 67 -3.10 -17.26 -17.01
CA GLU A 67 -2.03 -18.23 -17.17
C GLU A 67 -0.70 -17.52 -17.46
N GLU A 68 0.36 -17.93 -16.76
CA GLU A 68 1.69 -17.43 -17.05
C GLU A 68 2.12 -17.87 -18.44
N CYS A 69 2.17 -16.94 -19.38
CA CYS A 69 2.60 -17.18 -20.75
C CYS A 69 3.80 -16.29 -21.09
N ARG A 70 4.62 -16.76 -22.02
CA ARG A 70 5.73 -15.96 -22.55
C ARG A 70 5.15 -14.71 -23.22
N GLU A 71 5.58 -13.54 -22.76
CA GLU A 71 5.19 -12.27 -23.35
C GLU A 71 5.48 -12.26 -24.86
N SER A 72 4.48 -11.91 -25.66
CA SER A 72 4.63 -11.74 -27.10
C SER A 72 5.39 -10.45 -27.43
N ILE A 73 5.26 -9.42 -26.59
CA ILE A 73 5.96 -8.13 -26.67
C ILE A 73 6.38 -7.71 -25.27
N ALA A 74 7.69 -7.68 -25.01
CA ALA A 74 8.24 -7.24 -23.73
C ALA A 74 8.69 -5.77 -23.83
N HIS A 75 8.00 -4.86 -23.13
CA HIS A 75 8.40 -3.46 -23.02
C HIS A 75 7.99 -2.89 -21.66
N GLN A 76 8.81 -2.01 -21.10
CA GLN A 76 8.51 -1.29 -19.86
C GLN A 76 9.12 0.11 -19.91
N CYS A 77 8.50 1.07 -19.21
CA CYS A 77 9.07 2.41 -19.06
C CYS A 77 10.40 2.36 -18.30
N HIS A 78 11.31 3.27 -18.62
CA HIS A 78 12.54 3.42 -17.85
C HIS A 78 12.23 3.88 -16.42
N MET A 79 12.85 3.23 -15.44
CA MET A 79 12.75 3.65 -14.04
C MET A 79 13.24 5.11 -13.91
N PRO A 80 12.51 5.99 -13.19
CA PRO A 80 12.91 7.37 -13.02
C PRO A 80 14.22 7.48 -12.25
N VAL A 81 15.01 8.53 -12.55
CA VAL A 81 16.23 8.83 -11.78
C VAL A 81 15.84 9.16 -10.34
N THR A 82 16.46 8.47 -9.39
CA THR A 82 16.27 8.64 -7.95
C THR A 82 17.54 8.25 -7.19
N PRO A 83 17.84 8.88 -6.03
CA PRO A 83 18.94 8.44 -5.17
C PRO A 83 18.79 6.98 -4.75
N MET A 84 19.94 6.32 -4.53
CA MET A 84 19.96 4.95 -3.99
C MET A 84 19.41 4.94 -2.56
N PRO A 85 18.79 3.83 -2.11
CA PRO A 85 18.16 3.75 -0.79
C PRO A 85 19.12 4.04 0.37
N ASP A 86 20.41 3.75 0.22
CA ASP A 86 21.44 4.04 1.23
C ASP A 86 21.66 5.54 1.48
N PHE A 87 21.22 6.40 0.56
CA PHE A 87 21.26 7.86 0.68
C PHE A 87 19.89 8.48 1.01
N CYS A 88 18.87 7.67 1.31
CA CYS A 88 17.54 8.13 1.67
C CYS A 88 17.28 7.92 3.17
N ASN A 89 16.54 8.83 3.80
CA ASN A 89 16.18 8.70 5.22
C ASN A 89 15.11 7.64 5.41
N LEU A 90 15.19 6.90 6.53
CA LEU A 90 14.08 6.08 6.98
C LEU A 90 12.87 6.97 7.26
N LEU A 91 11.66 6.48 6.94
CA LEU A 91 10.41 7.19 7.21
C LEU A 91 10.31 7.64 8.67
N SER A 92 10.66 6.76 9.60
CA SER A 92 10.63 7.05 11.03
C SER A 92 11.63 8.12 11.46
N GLU A 93 12.83 8.15 10.85
CA GLU A 93 13.83 9.18 11.12
C GLU A 93 13.40 10.54 10.55
N ALA A 94 12.84 10.54 9.34
CA ALA A 94 12.32 11.76 8.71
C ALA A 94 11.20 12.41 9.56
N ILE A 95 10.29 11.60 10.10
CA ILE A 95 9.24 12.09 11.00
C ILE A 95 9.82 12.60 12.34
N LYS A 96 10.78 11.89 12.95
CA LYS A 96 11.42 12.36 14.19
C LYS A 96 12.15 13.68 13.97
N GLN A 97 12.89 13.82 12.87
CA GLN A 97 13.56 15.05 12.51
C GLN A 97 12.57 16.21 12.31
N LEU A 98 11.38 15.96 11.76
CA LEU A 98 10.33 16.98 11.66
C LEU A 98 9.88 17.48 13.05
N LEU A 99 9.78 16.57 14.02
CA LEU A 99 9.39 16.90 15.39
C LEU A 99 10.53 17.62 16.15
N GLU A 100 11.79 17.22 15.92
CA GLU A 100 12.97 17.74 16.63
C GLU A 100 13.50 19.07 16.08
N ASN A 101 13.41 19.31 14.77
CA ASN A 101 14.02 20.48 14.11
C ASN A 101 13.21 21.78 14.21
N LYS A 102 12.14 21.82 15.01
CA LYS A 102 11.32 23.03 15.19
C LYS A 102 11.53 23.63 16.56
N ASP A 103 11.78 24.93 16.55
CA ASP A 103 11.83 25.76 17.75
C ASP A 103 10.39 25.94 18.26
N ASP A 104 10.00 25.11 19.22
CA ASP A 104 8.65 25.08 19.81
C ASP A 104 8.20 26.46 20.33
N GLU A 105 9.14 27.35 20.63
CA GLU A 105 8.85 28.71 21.12
C GLU A 105 8.37 29.66 20.01
N ILE A 106 8.66 29.40 18.74
CA ILE A 106 8.40 30.35 17.63
C ILE A 106 7.23 29.90 16.76
N PHE A 107 7.08 28.60 16.50
CA PHE A 107 5.98 28.03 15.71
C PHE A 107 5.57 26.66 16.24
N PRO A 108 4.68 26.58 17.25
CA PRO A 108 4.21 25.31 17.77
C PRO A 108 3.53 24.52 16.67
N LEU A 109 3.87 23.24 16.56
CA LEU A 109 3.22 22.31 15.64
C LEU A 109 1.75 22.14 16.04
N PRO A 110 0.80 22.17 15.09
CA PRO A 110 -0.58 21.78 15.34
C PRO A 110 -0.64 20.36 15.93
N VAL A 111 -1.60 20.12 16.83
CA VAL A 111 -1.81 18.81 17.48
C VAL A 111 -2.01 17.71 16.43
N GLU A 112 -2.65 18.05 15.31
CA GLU A 112 -2.89 17.14 14.20
C GLU A 112 -1.59 16.60 13.58
N ILE A 113 -0.50 17.38 13.61
CA ILE A 113 0.80 16.92 13.10
C ILE A 113 1.43 15.92 14.07
N HIS A 114 1.27 16.12 15.38
CA HIS A 114 1.72 15.15 16.38
C HIS A 114 0.94 13.85 16.27
N GLU A 115 -0.40 13.92 16.17
CA GLU A 115 -1.25 12.73 15.99
C GLU A 115 -0.89 11.96 14.72
N PHE A 116 -0.65 12.67 13.61
CA PHE A 116 -0.22 12.06 12.35
C PHE A 116 1.18 11.43 12.46
N ALA A 117 2.12 12.11 13.12
CA ALA A 117 3.47 11.58 13.35
C ALA A 117 3.42 10.29 14.18
N ASP A 118 2.62 10.28 15.25
CA ASP A 118 2.41 9.10 16.10
C ASP A 118 1.75 7.96 15.33
N GLU A 119 0.74 8.25 14.51
CA GLU A 119 0.09 7.25 13.64
C GLU A 119 1.08 6.60 12.68
N ILE A 120 1.97 7.39 12.07
CA ILE A 120 3.02 6.87 11.20
C ILE A 120 4.01 6.03 11.99
N LEU A 121 4.55 6.56 13.09
CA LEU A 121 5.64 5.92 13.84
C LEU A 121 5.20 4.60 14.48
N LEU A 122 3.98 4.55 15.01
CA LEU A 122 3.41 3.38 15.68
C LEU A 122 2.77 2.39 14.69
N ASN A 123 2.76 2.68 13.40
CA ASN A 123 2.16 1.78 12.42
C ASN A 123 2.92 0.45 12.35
N PRO A 124 2.25 -0.71 12.49
CA PRO A 124 2.89 -2.02 12.42
C PRO A 124 3.62 -2.29 11.09
N ILE A 125 3.29 -1.55 10.02
CA ILE A 125 4.00 -1.66 8.74
C ILE A 125 5.51 -1.39 8.88
N ASN A 126 5.91 -0.54 9.85
CA ASN A 126 7.30 -0.21 10.10
C ASN A 126 8.09 -1.38 10.67
N ASP A 127 7.43 -2.37 11.28
CA ASP A 127 8.09 -3.58 11.78
C ASP A 127 8.31 -4.60 10.66
N ILE A 128 7.51 -4.51 9.59
CA ILE A 128 7.51 -5.45 8.46
C ILE A 128 8.42 -4.94 7.33
N PHE A 129 8.44 -3.64 7.09
CA PHE A 129 9.15 -3.01 5.97
C PHE A 129 10.20 -1.98 6.42
N ASP A 130 11.36 -1.99 5.75
CA ASP A 130 12.29 -0.86 5.67
C ASP A 130 11.75 0.10 4.60
N ILE A 131 11.21 1.24 5.03
CA ILE A 131 10.62 2.27 4.17
C ILE A 131 11.50 3.51 4.24
N ARG A 132 11.99 3.98 3.09
CA ARG A 132 12.84 5.17 2.98
C ARG A 132 12.25 6.20 2.03
N ILE A 133 12.24 7.45 2.43
CA ILE A 133 11.72 8.56 1.63
C ILE A 133 12.88 9.25 0.92
N VAL A 134 12.72 9.48 -0.38
CA VAL A 134 13.73 10.15 -1.22
C VAL A 134 13.86 11.65 -0.92
N ASP A 135 12.76 12.32 -0.57
CA ASP A 135 12.73 13.75 -0.27
C ASP A 135 12.03 13.97 1.07
N ALA A 136 12.77 13.75 2.15
CA ALA A 136 12.28 13.83 3.52
C ALA A 136 11.79 15.25 3.85
N ASP A 137 12.52 16.28 3.41
CA ASP A 137 12.18 17.68 3.67
C ASP A 137 10.85 18.07 3.03
N SER A 138 10.65 17.75 1.75
CA SER A 138 9.38 18.06 1.06
C SER A 138 8.21 17.26 1.62
N PHE A 139 8.45 16.01 2.02
CA PHE A 139 7.45 15.17 2.67
C PHE A 139 7.04 15.75 4.04
N ALA A 140 8.03 16.06 4.88
CA ALA A 140 7.84 16.55 6.24
C ALA A 140 7.22 17.95 6.30
N ALA A 141 7.59 18.83 5.37
CA ALA A 141 7.01 20.17 5.26
C ALA A 141 5.60 20.17 4.65
N ALA A 142 5.09 19.02 4.19
CA ALA A 142 3.89 18.92 3.34
C ALA A 142 3.94 19.84 2.09
N THR A 143 5.12 20.37 1.77
CA THR A 143 5.38 21.17 0.59
C THR A 143 5.82 20.23 -0.51
N MET A 144 4.87 19.49 -1.09
CA MET A 144 5.23 18.58 -2.16
C MET A 144 5.79 19.40 -3.34
N LYS A 145 7.08 19.22 -3.66
CA LYS A 145 7.73 19.79 -4.87
C LYS A 145 7.23 19.03 -6.11
N GLY A 146 5.95 19.22 -6.43
CA GLY A 146 5.19 18.46 -7.44
C GLY A 146 4.18 17.50 -6.82
N PHE A 147 3.32 16.89 -7.64
CA PHE A 147 2.29 15.95 -7.17
C PHE A 147 2.80 14.50 -7.04
N TYR A 148 4.01 14.30 -6.54
CA TYR A 148 4.59 12.95 -6.40
C TYR A 148 5.49 12.82 -5.17
N THR A 149 5.52 11.61 -4.63
CA THR A 149 6.47 11.17 -3.60
C THR A 149 7.12 9.89 -4.09
N LYS A 150 8.43 9.76 -3.86
CA LYS A 150 9.19 8.54 -4.17
C LYS A 150 9.64 7.89 -2.87
N ILE A 151 9.41 6.59 -2.77
CA ILE A 151 9.84 5.77 -1.64
C ILE A 151 10.61 4.55 -2.14
N TRP A 152 11.57 4.12 -1.33
CA TRP A 152 12.11 2.77 -1.37
C TRP A 152 11.42 1.95 -0.28
N ALA A 153 11.03 0.73 -0.60
CA ALA A 153 10.45 -0.19 0.36
C ALA A 153 11.04 -1.59 0.17
N LYS A 154 11.39 -2.25 1.27
CA LYS A 154 11.89 -3.62 1.27
C LYS A 154 11.40 -4.34 2.53
N THR A 155 11.06 -5.62 2.44
CA THR A 155 10.78 -6.42 3.63
C THR A 155 12.03 -6.52 4.52
N LYS A 156 11.87 -6.39 5.83
CA LYS A 156 12.98 -6.58 6.78
C LYS A 156 13.40 -8.03 6.88
N GLU A 157 12.44 -8.94 6.78
CA GLU A 157 12.65 -10.37 6.75
C GLU A 157 12.78 -10.90 5.32
N LYS A 158 13.56 -11.97 5.14
CA LYS A 158 13.57 -12.74 3.90
C LYS A 158 12.33 -13.62 3.88
N ILE A 159 11.42 -13.33 2.97
CA ILE A 159 10.27 -14.18 2.65
C ILE A 159 10.71 -15.27 1.67
#